data_AF-A0A7C4XUJ3-F1
#
_entry.id   AF-A0A7C4XUJ3-F1
#
_cell.length_a   1.000
_cell.length_b   1.000
_cell.length_c   1.000
_cell.angle_alpha   90.00
_cell.angle_beta   90.00
_cell.angle_gamma   90.00
#
_symmetry.space_group_name_H-M   'P 1'
#
loop_
_entity.id
_entity.type
_entity.pdbx_description
1 polymer ?
#
loop_
_entity_poly.entity_id
_entity_poly.type
_entity_poly.pdbx_seq_one_letter_code
_entity_poly.pdbx_strand_id
1 'polypeptide(L)'
;STRDEHFIDALEVLMKSGEVDIIICIPYFMAPGLSKEFTDKLLKRVEEVSKELDIQIPIVGAVTGGRYSMKMSTLLEEGGIPMYPSVERAAKVAWALYKYGEWLKKNNTFEDYVSKLIKSRKS
;
A
#
# COMPACT_ATOMS: atom_id res chain seq x y z
N SER A 1 2.45 -8.37 -22.47
CA SER A 1 1.55 -7.38 -21.85
C SER A 1 1.52 -7.63 -20.35
N THR A 2 1.38 -6.59 -19.52
CA THR A 2 1.22 -6.74 -18.06
C THR A 2 -0.13 -7.40 -17.77
N ARG A 3 -0.11 -8.51 -17.03
CA ARG A 3 -1.29 -9.22 -16.51
C ARG A 3 -1.43 -8.95 -15.01
N ASP A 4 -2.59 -9.26 -14.44
CA ASP A 4 -2.84 -9.19 -13.00
C ASP A 4 -1.69 -9.80 -12.19
N GLU A 5 -1.32 -11.03 -12.52
CA GLU A 5 -0.26 -11.83 -11.87
C GLU A 5 1.07 -11.08 -11.83
N HIS A 6 1.51 -10.47 -12.94
CA HIS A 6 2.79 -9.76 -12.96
C HIS A 6 2.85 -8.61 -11.96
N PHE A 7 1.73 -7.93 -11.74
CA PHE A 7 1.67 -6.82 -10.79
C PHE A 7 1.56 -7.32 -9.34
N ILE A 8 0.73 -8.34 -9.13
CA ILE A 8 0.52 -8.95 -7.82
C ILE A 8 1.80 -9.61 -7.31
N ASP A 9 2.48 -10.39 -8.16
CA ASP A 9 3.74 -11.06 -7.83
C ASP A 9 4.86 -10.05 -7.55
N ALA A 10 4.94 -8.98 -8.35
CA ALA A 10 5.92 -7.91 -8.11
C ALA A 10 5.69 -7.22 -6.76
N LEU A 11 4.43 -6.93 -6.41
CA LEU A 11 4.10 -6.35 -5.12
C LEU A 11 4.44 -7.30 -3.98
N GLU A 12 4.10 -8.58 -4.11
CA GLU A 12 4.47 -9.59 -3.11
C GLU A 12 5.97 -9.69 -2.91
N VAL A 13 6.76 -9.74 -3.99
CA VAL A 13 8.23 -9.80 -3.91
C VAL A 13 8.76 -8.59 -3.15
N LEU A 14 8.27 -7.39 -3.45
CA LEU A 14 8.67 -6.18 -2.71
C LEU A 14 8.30 -6.28 -1.23
N MET A 15 7.07 -6.71 -0.92
CA MET A 15 6.60 -6.88 0.46
C MET A 15 7.44 -7.89 1.25
N LYS A 16 7.91 -8.97 0.60
CA LYS A 16 8.69 -10.03 1.25
C LYS A 16 10.20 -9.80 1.22
N SER A 17 10.67 -8.81 0.45
CA SER A 17 12.11 -8.65 0.18
C SER A 17 12.95 -8.31 1.40
N GLY A 18 12.41 -7.54 2.35
CA GLY A 18 13.19 -6.91 3.41
C GLY A 18 14.10 -5.76 2.94
N GLU A 19 14.07 -5.42 1.65
CA GLU A 19 14.93 -4.39 1.03
C GLU A 19 14.24 -3.01 0.94
N VAL A 20 12.94 -2.95 1.23
CA VAL A 20 12.14 -1.72 1.13
C VAL A 20 11.32 -1.49 2.38
N ASP A 21 11.28 -0.23 2.85
CA ASP A 21 10.52 0.18 4.04
C ASP A 21 9.13 0.75 3.70
N ILE A 22 8.87 1.08 2.44
CA ILE A 22 7.60 1.65 1.97
C ILE A 22 7.40 1.38 0.49
N ILE A 23 6.17 1.08 0.08
CA ILE A 23 5.82 0.82 -1.31
C ILE A 23 4.86 1.90 -1.81
N ILE A 24 5.17 2.48 -2.98
CA ILE A 24 4.27 3.38 -3.72
C ILE A 24 3.68 2.59 -4.89
N CYS A 25 2.41 2.21 -4.77
CA CYS A 25 1.66 1.45 -5.75
C CYS A 25 1.07 2.39 -6.83
N ILE A 26 1.47 2.23 -8.09
CA ILE A 26 1.00 3.08 -9.20
C ILE A 26 0.36 2.20 -10.28
N PRO A 27 -0.87 1.70 -10.05
CA PRO A 27 -1.54 0.83 -11.00
C PRO A 27 -2.07 1.62 -12.21
N TYR A 28 -1.69 1.19 -13.41
CA TYR A 28 -2.30 1.68 -14.64
C TYR A 28 -3.53 0.83 -15.01
N PHE A 29 -4.68 1.12 -14.38
CA PHE A 29 -5.93 0.36 -14.53
C PHE A 29 -6.44 0.19 -15.97
N MET A 30 -6.00 1.04 -16.90
CA MET A 30 -6.39 0.97 -18.32
C MET A 30 -5.49 0.00 -19.13
N ALA A 31 -4.53 -0.66 -18.50
CA ALA A 31 -3.70 -1.66 -19.16
C ALA A 31 -4.57 -2.80 -19.70
N PRO A 32 -4.48 -3.15 -21.01
CA PRO A 32 -5.35 -4.17 -21.62
C PRO A 32 -5.30 -5.56 -20.99
N GLY A 33 -4.22 -5.89 -20.27
CA GLY A 33 -4.06 -7.19 -19.62
C GLY A 33 -4.54 -7.23 -18.17
N LEU A 34 -5.05 -6.12 -17.61
CA LEU A 34 -5.65 -6.12 -16.29
C LEU A 34 -7.12 -6.53 -16.36
N SER A 35 -7.49 -7.48 -15.52
CA SER A 35 -8.87 -7.93 -15.41
C SER A 35 -9.72 -6.97 -14.57
N LYS A 36 -11.05 -7.12 -14.65
CA LYS A 36 -11.98 -6.37 -13.79
C LYS A 36 -11.84 -6.74 -12.30
N GLU A 37 -11.28 -7.90 -12.02
CA GLU A 37 -11.08 -8.45 -10.67
C GLU A 37 -9.70 -8.08 -10.11
N PHE A 38 -8.87 -7.36 -10.88
CA PHE A 38 -7.50 -7.02 -10.51
C PHE A 38 -7.43 -6.39 -9.11
N THR A 39 -8.28 -5.41 -8.82
CA THR A 39 -8.31 -4.73 -7.53
C THR A 39 -8.59 -5.68 -6.37
N ASP A 40 -9.60 -6.56 -6.52
CA ASP A 40 -9.98 -7.53 -5.49
C ASP A 40 -8.87 -8.56 -5.26
N LYS A 41 -8.25 -9.05 -6.36
CA LYS A 41 -7.11 -9.97 -6.29
C LYS A 41 -5.90 -9.34 -5.61
N LEU A 42 -5.60 -8.07 -5.94
CA LEU A 42 -4.51 -7.32 -5.34
C LEU A 42 -4.72 -7.15 -3.84
N LEU A 43 -5.90 -6.70 -3.42
CA LEU A 43 -6.24 -6.51 -2.00
C LEU A 43 -6.16 -7.81 -1.22
N LYS A 44 -6.75 -8.88 -1.76
CA LYS A 44 -6.70 -10.21 -1.16
C LYS A 44 -5.24 -10.66 -0.98
N ARG A 45 -4.40 -10.49 -1.99
CA ARG A 45 -2.99 -10.89 -1.89
C ARG A 45 -2.22 -10.03 -0.87
N VAL A 46 -2.44 -8.72 -0.87
CA VAL A 46 -1.85 -7.81 0.12
C VAL A 46 -2.23 -8.23 1.54
N GLU A 47 -3.49 -8.58 1.77
CA GLU A 47 -3.97 -9.05 3.08
C GLU A 47 -3.32 -10.37 3.48
N GLU A 48 -3.26 -11.36 2.57
CA GLU A 48 -2.62 -12.65 2.81
C GLU A 48 -1.14 -12.48 3.17
N VAL A 49 -0.38 -11.76 2.35
CA VAL A 49 1.05 -11.52 2.59
C VAL A 49 1.26 -10.73 3.87
N SER A 50 0.41 -9.73 4.17
CA SER A 50 0.52 -8.94 5.40
C SER A 50 0.30 -9.75 6.69
N LYS A 51 -0.37 -10.91 6.62
CA LYS A 51 -0.52 -11.85 7.74
C LYS A 51 0.70 -12.76 7.93
N GLU A 52 1.48 -12.95 6.88
CA GLU A 52 2.71 -13.75 6.90
C GLU A 52 3.92 -12.95 7.44
N LEU A 53 3.87 -11.62 7.36
CA LEU A 53 4.97 -10.73 7.74
C LEU A 53 4.94 -10.36 9.22
N ASP A 54 6.10 -10.43 9.88
CA ASP A 54 6.29 -9.92 11.26
C ASP A 54 6.12 -8.40 11.33
N ILE A 55 6.57 -7.70 10.28
CA ILE A 55 6.49 -6.23 10.16
C ILE A 55 5.74 -5.90 8.87
N GLN A 56 4.60 -5.22 9.02
CA GLN A 56 3.83 -4.76 7.87
C GLN A 56 4.53 -3.58 7.20
N ILE A 57 4.75 -3.69 5.89
CA ILE A 57 5.28 -2.60 5.08
C ILE A 57 4.12 -1.68 4.69
N PRO A 58 4.20 -0.36 4.96
CA PRO A 58 3.19 0.59 4.52
C PRO A 58 3.13 0.63 2.98
N ILE A 59 1.91 0.55 2.46
CA ILE A 59 1.63 0.69 1.03
C ILE A 59 0.75 1.93 0.87
N VAL A 60 1.20 2.86 0.04
CA VAL A 60 0.40 3.99 -0.43
C VAL A 60 0.31 3.91 -1.93
N GLY A 61 -0.74 4.46 -2.54
CA GLY A 61 -0.86 4.43 -3.99
C GLY A 61 -1.14 5.79 -4.61
N ALA A 62 -0.87 5.87 -5.90
CA ALA A 62 -1.22 7.00 -6.72
C ALA A 62 -1.97 6.52 -7.96
N VAL A 63 -2.99 7.28 -8.35
CA VAL A 63 -3.73 7.05 -9.58
C VAL A 63 -3.79 8.34 -10.38
N THR A 64 -3.53 8.22 -11.67
CA THR A 64 -3.78 9.28 -12.65
C THR A 64 -4.69 8.69 -13.73
N GLY A 65 -5.86 9.27 -13.95
CA GLY A 65 -6.79 8.74 -14.94
C GLY A 65 -8.21 9.29 -14.81
N GLY A 66 -9.09 8.78 -15.66
CA GLY A 66 -10.50 9.18 -15.68
C GLY A 66 -11.35 8.46 -14.63
N ARG A 67 -12.68 8.57 -14.79
CA ARG A 67 -13.68 7.99 -13.87
C ARG A 67 -13.45 6.51 -13.52
N TYR A 68 -13.01 5.70 -14.47
CA TYR A 68 -12.76 4.28 -14.23
C TYR A 68 -11.60 4.07 -13.24
N SER A 69 -10.46 4.72 -13.47
CA SER A 69 -9.29 4.66 -12.59
C SER A 69 -9.61 5.16 -11.18
N MET A 70 -10.38 6.25 -11.08
CA MET A 70 -10.87 6.76 -9.79
C MET A 70 -11.78 5.76 -9.06
N LYS A 71 -12.67 5.07 -9.78
CA LYS A 71 -13.51 4.03 -9.17
C LYS A 71 -12.67 2.89 -8.62
N MET A 72 -11.67 2.43 -9.37
CA MET A 72 -10.79 1.35 -8.93
C MET A 72 -9.88 1.77 -7.76
N SER A 73 -9.43 3.03 -7.73
CA SER A 73 -8.66 3.55 -6.59
C SER A 73 -9.50 3.66 -5.32
N THR A 74 -10.79 4.01 -5.43
CA THR A 74 -11.68 4.01 -4.27
C THR A 74 -11.81 2.63 -3.65
N LEU A 75 -11.91 1.57 -4.46
CA LEU A 75 -11.93 0.20 -3.96
C LEU A 75 -10.62 -0.17 -3.23
N LEU A 76 -9.46 0.24 -3.76
CA LEU A 76 -8.18 0.05 -3.07
C LEU A 76 -8.11 0.79 -1.73
N GLU A 77 -8.63 2.01 -1.69
CA GLU A 77 -8.68 2.85 -0.49
C GLU A 77 -9.61 2.26 0.59
N GLU A 78 -10.79 1.81 0.20
CA GLU A 78 -11.73 1.07 1.07
C GLU A 78 -11.12 -0.24 1.57
N GLY A 79 -10.28 -0.88 0.76
CA GLY A 79 -9.50 -2.07 1.10
C GLY A 79 -8.25 -1.80 1.97
N GLY A 80 -8.00 -0.55 2.36
CA GLY A 80 -6.93 -0.19 3.29
C GLY A 80 -5.62 0.27 2.64
N ILE A 81 -5.57 0.48 1.32
CA ILE A 81 -4.43 1.08 0.62
C ILE A 81 -4.78 2.52 0.25
N PRO A 82 -4.27 3.54 0.98
CA PRO A 82 -4.60 4.95 0.70
C PRO A 82 -4.18 5.34 -0.72
N MET A 83 -5.11 5.85 -1.52
CA MET A 83 -4.87 6.23 -2.91
C MET A 83 -4.93 7.75 -3.10
N TYR A 84 -3.91 8.31 -3.77
CA TYR A 84 -3.81 9.74 -4.01
C TYR A 84 -3.93 10.09 -5.50
N PRO A 85 -4.44 11.29 -5.85
CA PRO A 85 -4.65 11.67 -7.25
C PRO A 85 -3.36 12.03 -8.01
N SER A 86 -2.20 11.96 -7.35
CA SER A 86 -0.92 12.23 -7.99
C SER A 86 0.23 11.51 -7.27
N VAL A 87 1.29 11.21 -8.02
CA VAL A 87 2.49 10.53 -7.50
C VAL A 87 3.20 11.41 -6.46
N GLU A 88 3.22 12.72 -6.66
CA GLU A 88 3.81 13.69 -5.74
C GLU A 88 3.09 13.69 -4.39
N ARG A 89 1.76 13.49 -4.37
CA ARG A 89 1.00 13.39 -3.12
C ARG A 89 1.29 12.09 -2.39
N ALA A 90 1.35 10.96 -3.10
CA ALA A 90 1.75 9.69 -2.50
C ALA A 90 3.18 9.75 -1.93
N ALA A 91 4.12 10.36 -2.66
CA ALA A 91 5.50 10.57 -2.20
C ALA A 91 5.56 11.48 -0.96
N LYS A 92 4.76 12.55 -0.90
CA LYS A 92 4.65 13.41 0.31
C LYS A 92 4.13 12.64 1.52
N VAL A 93 3.20 11.70 1.32
CA VAL A 93 2.66 10.86 2.40
C VAL A 93 3.71 9.86 2.87
N ALA A 94 4.43 9.22 1.95
CA ALA A 94 5.56 8.36 2.30
C ALA A 94 6.61 9.10 3.13
N TRP A 95 6.96 10.32 2.73
CA TRP A 95 7.84 11.20 3.51
C TRP A 95 7.27 11.54 4.89
N ALA A 96 5.97 11.84 4.97
CA ALA A 96 5.32 12.15 6.25
C ALA A 96 5.33 10.96 7.21
N LEU A 97 5.11 9.73 6.72
CA LEU A 97 5.21 8.50 7.50
C LEU A 97 6.63 8.33 8.07
N TYR A 98 7.65 8.50 7.23
CA TYR A 98 9.04 8.48 7.66
C TYR A 98 9.33 9.52 8.75
N LYS A 99 8.97 10.79 8.49
CA LYS A 99 9.19 11.89 9.45
C LYS A 99 8.45 11.72 10.76
N TYR A 100 7.25 11.15 10.73
CA TYR A 100 6.51 10.87 11.94
C TYR A 100 7.16 9.75 12.76
N GLY A 101 7.67 8.70 12.08
CA GLY A 101 8.49 7.68 12.73
C GLY A 101 9.75 8.25 13.38
N GLU A 102 10.48 9.14 12.69
CA GLU A 102 11.63 9.84 13.27
C GLU A 102 11.24 10.67 14.50
N TRP A 103 10.13 11.40 14.43
CA TRP A 103 9.63 12.19 15.55
C TRP A 103 9.28 11.31 16.76
N LEU A 104 8.58 10.19 16.56
CA LEU A 104 8.26 9.24 17.63
C LEU A 104 9.51 8.67 18.30
N LYS A 105 10.52 8.30 17.50
CA LYS A 105 11.81 7.81 18.00
C LYS A 105 12.54 8.88 18.82
N LYS A 106 12.59 10.12 18.33
CA LYS A 106 13.21 11.26 19.03
C LYS A 106 12.57 11.52 20.40
N ASN A 107 11.27 11.23 20.53
CA ASN A 107 10.53 11.43 21.78
C ASN A 107 10.46 10.16 22.65
N ASN A 108 11.15 9.07 22.30
CA ASN A 108 11.10 7.78 23.00
C ASN A 108 9.67 7.20 23.15
N THR A 109 8.76 7.52 22.23
CA THR A 109 7.36 7.05 22.25
C THR A 109 7.02 6.07 21.12
N PHE A 110 8.01 5.70 20.32
CA PHE A 110 7.82 4.82 19.16
C PHE A 110 7.25 3.45 19.54
N GLU A 111 7.87 2.75 20.49
CA GLU A 111 7.43 1.41 20.90
C GLU A 111 6.01 1.40 21.48
N ASP A 112 5.68 2.39 22.30
CA ASP A 112 4.34 2.58 22.88
C ASP A 112 3.29 2.84 21.80
N TYR A 113 3.63 3.68 20.81
CA TYR A 113 2.75 4.00 19.69
C TYR A 113 2.47 2.75 18.84
N VAL A 114 3.52 2.03 18.42
CA VAL A 114 3.40 0.81 17.60
C VAL A 114 2.62 -0.26 18.35
N SER A 115 2.89 -0.45 19.64
CA SER A 115 2.17 -1.40 20.49
C SER A 115 0.67 -1.10 20.58
N LYS A 116 0.28 0.17 20.69
CA LYS A 116 -1.14 0.59 20.70
C LYS A 116 -1.80 0.34 19.34
N LEU A 117 -1.10 0.68 18.25
CA LEU A 117 -1.61 0.53 16.89
C LEU A 117 -1.83 -0.95 16.51
N ILE A 118 -0.92 -1.84 16.92
CA ILE A 118 -1.07 -3.29 16.69
C ILE A 118 -2.26 -3.85 17.49
N LYS A 119 -2.45 -3.41 18.75
CA LYS A 119 -3.59 -3.83 19.59
C LYS A 119 -4.93 -3.42 18.99
N SER A 120 -5.06 -2.17 18.50
CA SER A 120 -6.31 -1.67 17.92
C SER A 120 -6.71 -2.35 16.61
N ARG A 121 -5.79 -3.04 15.93
CA ARG A 121 -6.07 -3.80 14.70
C ARG A 121 -6.47 -5.25 14.95
N LYS A 122 -6.25 -5.78 16.16
CA LYS A 122 -6.62 -7.15 16.55
C LYS A 122 -7.98 -7.23 17.26
N SER A 123 -8.56 -6.09 17.65
CA SER A 123 -9.93 -6.00 18.22
C SER A 123 -10.94 -5.73 17.12
#